data_AF-A0A355L516-F1
#
_entry.id   AF-A0A355L516-F1
#
_cell.length_a   1.000
_cell.length_b   1.000
_cell.length_c   1.000
_cell.angle_alpha   90.00
_cell.angle_beta   90.00
_cell.angle_gamma   90.00
#
_symmetry.space_group_name_H-M   'P 1'
#
loop_
_entity.id
_entity.type
_entity.pdbx_description
1 polymer ?
#
loop_
_entity_poly.entity_id
_entity_poly.type
_entity_poly.pdbx_seq_one_letter_code
_entity_poly.pdbx_strand_id
1 'polypeptide(L)'
;MVMEKINFYLINASIVPDIYKKVITAKSLLASGKAKSASQAAKMADISRSAYYKYKDAIFEYHGDDSSDTATINAKLMDNAGVLSSLMNELYKAGANVLSVNQSVPIHSVADVSVTV
;
A
#
# COMPACT_ATOMS: atom_id res chain seq x y z
N MET A 1 32.29 1.94 9.24
CA MET A 1 31.55 2.92 8.43
C MET A 1 30.47 3.50 9.33
N VAL A 2 30.60 4.75 9.74
CA VAL A 2 29.59 5.38 10.60
C VAL A 2 28.43 5.77 9.68
N MET A 3 27.27 5.12 9.83
CA MET A 3 26.05 5.58 9.14
C MET A 3 25.68 6.94 9.74
N GLU A 4 25.76 7.99 8.94
CA GLU A 4 25.22 9.29 9.34
C GLU A 4 23.74 9.16 9.66
N LYS A 5 23.31 9.88 10.69
CA LYS A 5 21.93 9.85 11.17
C LYS A 5 21.03 10.55 10.15
N ILE A 6 20.25 9.78 9.40
CA ILE A 6 19.24 10.31 8.48
C ILE A 6 18.02 10.75 9.28
N ASN A 7 17.66 12.03 9.20
CA ASN A 7 16.47 12.58 9.83
C ASN A 7 15.41 12.87 8.76
N PHE A 8 14.15 12.53 9.05
CA PHE A 8 13.00 12.86 8.21
C PHE A 8 12.15 13.94 8.91
N TYR A 9 11.52 14.79 8.10
CA TYR A 9 10.63 15.84 8.58
C TYR A 9 9.26 15.65 7.93
N LEU A 10 8.19 15.80 8.72
CA LEU A 10 6.83 15.90 8.19
C LEU A 10 6.57 17.36 7.81
N ILE A 11 6.24 17.60 6.54
CA ILE A 11 6.11 18.94 5.97
C ILE A 11 4.75 19.04 5.28
N ASN A 12 4.06 20.18 5.44
CA ASN A 12 2.82 20.43 4.72
C ASN A 12 3.08 20.48 3.20
N ALA A 13 2.34 19.68 2.43
CA ALA A 13 2.50 19.60 0.97
C ALA A 13 2.23 20.92 0.24
N SER A 14 1.55 21.89 0.86
CA SER A 14 1.31 23.21 0.25
C SER A 14 2.59 24.05 0.13
N ILE A 15 3.56 23.85 1.02
CA ILE A 15 4.79 24.67 1.07
C ILE A 15 5.98 24.03 0.36
N VAL A 16 5.87 22.77 -0.06
CA VAL A 16 6.96 22.09 -0.75
C VAL A 16 7.04 22.50 -2.22
N PRO A 17 8.25 22.58 -2.79
CA PRO A 17 8.42 22.79 -4.23
C PRO A 17 7.67 21.75 -5.06
N ASP A 18 7.06 22.17 -6.18
CA ASP A 18 6.26 21.29 -7.03
C ASP A 18 7.02 20.08 -7.56
N ILE A 19 8.35 20.18 -7.70
CA ILE A 19 9.18 19.04 -8.09
C ILE A 19 9.04 17.84 -7.13
N TYR A 20 8.82 18.05 -5.84
CA TYR A 20 8.62 16.95 -4.88
C TYR A 20 7.30 16.24 -5.11
N LYS A 21 6.22 16.99 -5.38
CA LYS A 21 4.90 16.44 -5.73
C LYS A 21 4.98 15.61 -7.01
N LYS A 22 5.71 16.12 -8.01
CA LYS A 22 5.95 15.40 -9.27
C LYS A 22 6.79 14.12 -9.07
N VAL A 23 7.78 14.14 -8.17
CA VAL A 23 8.55 12.93 -7.82
C VAL A 23 7.65 11.87 -7.15
N ILE A 24 6.78 12.28 -6.22
CA ILE A 24 5.76 11.38 -5.62
C ILE A 24 4.84 10.80 -6.70
N THR A 25 4.37 11.65 -7.62
CA THR A 25 3.54 11.20 -8.76
C THR A 25 4.27 10.16 -9.61
N ALA A 26 5.55 10.39 -9.94
CA ALA A 26 6.36 9.43 -10.68
C ALA A 26 6.51 8.09 -9.92
N LYS A 27 6.71 8.14 -8.59
CA LYS A 27 6.77 6.93 -7.75
C LYS A 27 5.44 6.16 -7.79
N SER A 28 4.31 6.86 -7.69
CA SER A 28 2.97 6.27 -7.76
C SER A 28 2.67 5.62 -9.13
N LEU A 29 3.08 6.27 -10.23
CA LEU A 29 2.94 5.72 -11.59
C LEU A 29 3.77 4.44 -11.79
N LEU A 30 4.95 4.37 -11.19
CA LEU A 30 5.79 3.17 -11.18
C LEU A 30 5.17 2.06 -10.34
N ALA A 31 4.73 2.36 -9.11
CA ALA A 31 4.16 1.38 -8.20
C ALA A 31 2.84 0.78 -8.72
N SER A 32 2.00 1.60 -9.34
CA SER A 32 0.73 1.15 -9.96
C SER A 32 0.92 0.41 -11.29
N GLY A 33 2.14 0.30 -11.82
CA GLY A 33 2.42 -0.32 -13.11
C GLY A 33 1.99 0.49 -14.34
N LYS A 34 1.41 1.69 -14.16
CA LYS A 34 1.04 2.60 -15.27
C LYS A 34 2.26 3.06 -16.07
N ALA A 35 3.42 3.15 -15.43
CA ALA A 35 4.70 3.37 -16.09
C ALA A 35 5.56 2.11 -16.01
N LYS A 36 6.12 1.69 -17.16
CA LYS A 36 6.98 0.50 -17.29
C LYS A 36 8.42 0.73 -16.82
N SER A 37 8.82 1.98 -16.61
CA SER A 37 10.18 2.33 -16.17
C SER A 37 10.22 3.69 -15.47
N ALA A 38 11.29 3.93 -14.70
CA ALA A 38 11.53 5.23 -14.06
C ALA A 38 11.63 6.38 -15.06
N SER A 39 12.21 6.15 -16.24
CA SER A 39 12.27 7.16 -17.30
C SER A 39 10.87 7.53 -17.81
N GLN A 40 10.01 6.53 -17.99
CA GLN A 40 8.64 6.75 -18.44
C GLN A 40 7.82 7.46 -17.34
N ALA A 41 7.95 7.05 -16.09
CA ALA A 41 7.27 7.68 -14.96
C ALA A 41 7.69 9.14 -14.79
N ALA A 42 8.99 9.44 -14.87
CA ALA A 42 9.52 10.80 -14.81
C ALA A 42 8.93 11.68 -15.93
N LYS A 43 8.87 11.16 -17.17
CA LYS A 43 8.26 11.87 -18.30
C LYS A 43 6.77 12.11 -18.09
N MET A 44 6.03 11.12 -17.60
CA MET A 44 4.59 11.25 -17.33
C MET A 44 4.29 12.22 -16.18
N ALA A 45 5.21 12.35 -15.22
CA ALA A 45 5.11 13.31 -14.11
C ALA A 45 5.74 14.68 -14.44
N ASP A 46 6.12 14.93 -15.70
CA ASP A 46 6.71 16.18 -16.16
C ASP A 46 7.97 16.61 -15.38
N ILE A 47 8.90 15.65 -15.21
CA ILE A 47 10.23 15.85 -14.63
C ILE A 47 11.31 15.12 -15.44
N SER A 48 12.55 15.59 -15.32
CA SER A 48 13.68 14.86 -15.89
C SER A 48 13.95 13.57 -15.13
N ARG A 49 14.56 12.60 -15.83
CA ARG A 49 15.06 11.36 -15.19
C ARG A 49 16.05 11.69 -14.07
N SER A 50 16.95 12.65 -14.26
CA SER A 50 17.91 13.06 -13.24
C SER A 50 17.25 13.67 -12.00
N ALA A 51 16.20 14.47 -12.17
CA ALA A 51 15.42 15.00 -11.05
C ALA A 51 14.75 13.87 -10.26
N TYR A 52 14.17 12.86 -10.94
CA TYR A 52 13.63 11.69 -10.27
C TYR A 52 14.69 10.98 -9.40
N TYR A 53 15.86 10.64 -9.96
CA TYR A 53 16.90 9.94 -9.18
C TYR A 53 17.50 10.80 -8.07
N LYS A 54 17.51 12.13 -8.20
CA LYS A 54 17.98 13.04 -7.15
C LYS A 54 17.10 13.00 -5.90
N TYR A 55 15.79 12.78 -6.05
CA TYR A 55 14.82 12.94 -4.97
C TYR A 55 14.10 11.64 -4.57
N LYS A 56 14.12 10.58 -5.39
CA LYS A 56 13.30 9.36 -5.20
C LYS A 56 13.48 8.69 -3.83
N ASP A 57 14.70 8.77 -3.26
CA ASP A 57 15.09 8.13 -2.00
C ASP A 57 15.07 9.09 -0.80
N ALA A 58 14.68 10.36 -1.02
CA ALA A 58 14.63 11.39 0.02
C ALA A 58 13.22 11.95 0.23
N ILE A 59 12.32 11.78 -0.74
CA ILE A 59 10.95 12.29 -0.70
C ILE A 59 9.97 11.12 -0.66
N PHE A 60 9.14 11.10 0.38
CA PHE A 60 8.15 10.06 0.64
C PHE A 60 6.82 10.71 0.98
N GLU A 61 5.74 10.08 0.54
CA GLU A 61 4.40 10.44 0.96
C GLU A 61 4.18 9.82 2.35
N TYR A 62 3.76 10.65 3.30
CA TYR A 62 3.34 10.16 4.60
C TYR A 62 1.86 9.82 4.50
N HIS A 63 1.57 8.53 4.38
CA HIS A 63 0.26 8.01 4.71
C HIS A 63 0.26 7.96 6.24
N GLY A 64 -0.58 8.78 6.86
CA GLY A 64 -0.80 8.70 8.30
C GLY A 64 -1.35 7.33 8.68
N ASP A 65 -1.73 7.16 9.94
CA ASP A 65 -2.60 6.06 10.32
C ASP A 65 -3.97 6.29 9.63
N ASP A 66 -4.08 5.92 8.35
CA ASP A 66 -5.33 5.74 7.62
C ASP A 66 -6.11 4.50 8.15
N SER A 67 -5.67 3.95 9.28
CA SER A 67 -6.26 2.83 10.00
C SER A 67 -7.57 3.16 10.71
N SER A 68 -8.07 4.40 10.62
CA SER A 68 -9.36 4.77 11.21
C SER A 68 -10.56 4.07 10.54
N ASP A 69 -10.41 3.61 9.29
CA ASP A 69 -11.52 3.08 8.50
C ASP A 69 -11.40 1.57 8.21
N THR A 70 -10.33 0.92 8.67
CA THR A 70 -10.14 -0.52 8.44
C THR A 70 -10.59 -1.36 9.64
N ALA A 71 -11.31 -2.45 9.40
CA ALA A 71 -11.70 -3.40 10.43
C ALA A 71 -11.06 -4.77 10.16
N THR A 72 -10.41 -5.33 11.18
CA THR A 72 -9.92 -6.72 11.12
C THR A 72 -10.92 -7.67 11.76
N ILE A 73 -11.45 -8.59 10.96
CA ILE A 73 -12.35 -9.67 11.39
C ILE A 73 -11.50 -10.93 11.57
N ASN A 74 -11.50 -11.47 12.79
CA ASN A 74 -10.89 -12.76 13.08
C ASN A 74 -11.97 -13.83 13.22
N ALA A 75 -11.87 -14.89 12.44
CA ALA A 75 -12.84 -15.97 12.38
C ALA A 75 -12.14 -17.33 12.44
N LYS A 76 -12.87 -18.35 12.93
CA LYS A 76 -12.46 -19.75 12.84
C LYS A 76 -13.32 -20.44 11.81
N LEU A 77 -12.70 -20.96 10.77
CA LEU A 77 -13.39 -21.65 9.69
C LEU A 77 -13.13 -23.16 9.81
N MET A 78 -14.20 -23.93 9.84
CA MET A 78 -14.10 -25.38 9.75
C MET A 78 -13.72 -25.76 8.31
N ASP A 79 -12.73 -26.62 8.14
CA ASP A 79 -12.11 -27.00 6.88
C ASP A 79 -13.07 -27.80 5.99
N ASN A 80 -13.98 -27.06 5.37
CA ASN A 80 -14.96 -27.52 4.42
C ASN A 80 -14.74 -26.75 3.11
N ALA A 81 -14.84 -27.46 1.98
CA ALA A 81 -14.69 -26.86 0.67
C ALA A 81 -15.64 -25.65 0.50
N GLY A 82 -15.08 -24.49 0.14
CA GLY A 82 -15.85 -23.28 -0.16
C GLY A 82 -16.22 -22.39 1.04
N VAL A 83 -15.81 -22.73 2.28
CA VAL A 83 -16.16 -21.92 3.46
C VAL A 83 -15.52 -20.53 3.43
N LEU A 84 -14.25 -20.42 3.02
CA LEU A 84 -13.57 -19.13 2.85
C LEU A 84 -14.23 -18.30 1.75
N SER A 85 -14.56 -18.93 0.62
CA SER A 85 -15.26 -18.26 -0.49
C SER A 85 -16.62 -17.72 -0.07
N SER A 86 -17.34 -18.46 0.78
CA SER A 86 -18.63 -18.03 1.33
C SER A 86 -18.46 -16.81 2.25
N LEU A 87 -17.46 -16.82 3.14
CA LEU A 87 -17.12 -15.67 3.99
C LEU A 87 -16.82 -14.42 3.13
N MET A 88 -15.97 -14.57 2.11
CA MET A 88 -15.62 -13.46 1.22
C MET A 88 -16.85 -12.91 0.49
N ASN A 89 -17.73 -13.79 -0.01
CA ASN A 89 -18.95 -13.39 -0.70
C ASN A 89 -19.88 -12.55 0.20
N GLU A 90 -20.02 -12.90 1.48
CA GLU A 90 -20.82 -12.10 2.42
C GLU A 90 -20.18 -10.73 2.69
N LEU A 91 -18.86 -10.64 2.81
CA LEU A 91 -18.16 -9.36 2.93
C LEU A 91 -18.38 -8.48 1.69
N TYR A 92 -18.31 -9.06 0.48
CA TYR A 92 -18.60 -8.34 -0.75
C TYR A 92 -20.06 -7.86 -0.82
N LYS A 93 -21.03 -8.69 -0.40
CA LYS A 93 -22.46 -8.29 -0.34
C LYS A 93 -22.71 -7.15 0.65
N ALA A 94 -21.93 -7.10 1.74
CA ALA A 94 -21.97 -6.00 2.69
C ALA A 94 -21.32 -4.70 2.16
N GLY A 95 -20.74 -4.73 0.96
CA GLY A 95 -20.01 -3.59 0.37
C GLY A 95 -18.62 -3.39 0.95
N ALA A 96 -18.08 -4.37 1.68
CA ALA A 96 -16.76 -4.29 2.28
C ALA A 96 -15.67 -4.51 1.21
N ASN A 97 -14.64 -3.67 1.22
CA ASN A 97 -13.50 -3.79 0.31
C ASN A 97 -12.39 -4.60 0.98
N VAL A 98 -12.28 -5.89 0.66
CA VAL A 98 -11.27 -6.77 1.28
C VAL A 98 -9.85 -6.32 0.91
N LEU A 99 -9.12 -5.82 1.90
CA LEU A 99 -7.74 -5.35 1.76
C LEU A 99 -6.73 -6.50 1.90
N SER A 100 -6.97 -7.42 2.83
CA SER A 100 -6.09 -8.58 3.04
C SER A 100 -6.83 -9.77 3.62
N VAL A 101 -6.42 -10.97 3.22
CA VAL A 101 -6.89 -12.24 3.78
C VAL A 101 -5.69 -13.07 4.21
N ASN A 102 -5.68 -13.51 5.46
CA ASN A 102 -4.68 -14.43 5.98
C ASN A 102 -5.39 -15.63 6.62
N GLN A 103 -5.18 -16.82 6.06
CA GLN A 103 -5.70 -18.07 6.60
C GLN A 103 -4.52 -18.97 7.00
N SER A 104 -4.53 -19.46 8.23
CA SER A 104 -3.57 -20.46 8.70
C SER A 104 -3.89 -21.85 8.10
N VAL A 105 -2.88 -22.72 8.10
CA VAL A 105 -3.09 -24.14 7.80
C VAL A 105 -4.06 -24.73 8.84
N PRO A 106 -5.11 -25.45 8.45
CA PRO A 106 -6.07 -26.02 9.39
C PRO A 106 -5.40 -26.92 10.44
N ILE A 107 -5.73 -26.71 11.71
CA ILE A 107 -5.36 -27.58 12.84
C ILE A 107 -6.66 -28.19 13.38
N HIS A 108 -6.73 -29.52 13.47
CA HIS A 108 -7.97 -30.24 13.85
C HIS A 108 -9.18 -29.83 12.99
N SER A 109 -8.99 -29.69 11.67
CA SER A 109 -10.02 -29.26 10.71
C SER A 109 -10.58 -27.86 10.98
N VAL A 110 -9.83 -27.00 11.69
CA VAL A 110 -10.18 -25.59 11.90
C VAL A 110 -9.02 -24.71 11.49
N ALA A 111 -9.28 -23.73 10.64
CA ALA A 111 -8.34 -22.70 10.25
C ALA A 111 -8.69 -21.37 10.92
N ASP A 112 -7.69 -20.66 11.44
CA ASP A 112 -7.84 -19.28 11.86
C ASP A 112 -7.72 -18.39 10.62
N VAL A 113 -8.68 -17.49 10.44
CA VAL A 113 -8.75 -16.57 9.32
C VAL A 113 -8.84 -15.15 9.85
N SER A 114 -7.96 -14.29 9.35
CA SER A 114 -7.98 -12.85 9.58
C SER A 114 -8.26 -12.14 8.26
N VAL A 115 -9.31 -11.33 8.24
CA VAL A 115 -9.70 -10.54 7.06
C VAL A 115 -9.69 -9.07 7.46
N THR A 116 -8.95 -8.26 6.73
CA THR A 116 -8.99 -6.81 6.88
C THR A 116 -9.85 -6.24 5.77
N VAL A 117 -10.86 -5.48 6.14
CA VAL A 117 -11.78 -4.75 5.25
C VAL A 117 -11.73 -3.25 5.54
#